data_AF-A0A6J4QGY5-F1
#
_entry.id   AF-A0A6J4QGY5-F1
#
_cell.length_a   1.000
_cell.length_b   1.000
_cell.length_c   1.000
_cell.angle_alpha   90.00
_cell.angle_beta   90.00
_cell.angle_gamma   90.00
#
_symmetry.space_group_name_H-M   'P 1'
#
loop_
_entity.id
_entity.type
_entity.pdbx_description
1 polymer ?
#
loop_
_entity_poly.entity_id
_entity_poly.type
_entity_poly.pdbx_seq_one_letter_code
_entity_poly.pdbx_strand_id
1 'polypeptide(L)'
;MTDQKEDNLGVRRVTNVHASWTEGPERGAHGAFTIQLILSDGAEEYVLQPTADDAKAQLAILERSEVTYFDLSRRVLIPSSIKLG
;
A
#
# COMPACT_ATOMS: atom_id res chain seq x y z
N MET A 1 -26.50 0.65 -7.27
CA MET A 1 -26.72 -0.08 -6.01
C MET A 1 -25.71 -1.23 -5.98
N THR A 2 -24.48 -0.92 -5.62
CA THR A 2 -23.37 -1.89 -5.53
C THR A 2 -22.38 -1.30 -4.55
N ASP A 3 -22.54 -1.57 -3.25
CA ASP A 3 -21.39 -1.45 -2.32
C ASP A 3 -21.56 -2.09 -0.92
N GLN A 4 -22.50 -3.01 -0.71
CA GLN A 4 -22.69 -3.61 0.63
C GLN A 4 -21.77 -4.82 0.91
N LYS A 5 -20.95 -5.24 -0.06
CA LYS A 5 -20.12 -6.44 0.07
C LYS A 5 -18.67 -6.12 0.47
N GLU A 6 -18.16 -4.94 0.16
CA GLU A 6 -16.81 -4.53 0.56
C GLU A 6 -16.69 -4.34 2.08
N ASP A 7 -17.77 -3.89 2.73
CA ASP A 7 -17.71 -3.49 4.14
C ASP A 7 -17.49 -4.66 5.12
N ASN A 8 -17.98 -5.86 4.81
CA ASN A 8 -17.89 -7.03 5.70
C ASN A 8 -16.59 -7.86 5.57
N LEU A 9 -15.73 -7.53 4.61
CA LEU A 9 -14.55 -8.35 4.27
C LEU A 9 -13.20 -7.69 4.63
N GLY A 10 -13.21 -6.48 5.21
CA GLY A 10 -11.98 -5.75 5.55
C GLY A 10 -11.15 -5.36 4.33
N VAL A 11 -11.78 -5.26 3.16
CA VAL A 11 -11.15 -4.72 1.94
C VAL A 11 -11.43 -3.23 1.90
N ARG A 12 -10.40 -2.42 1.66
CA ARG A 12 -10.51 -0.95 1.62
C ARG A 12 -9.84 -0.41 0.38
N ARG A 13 -10.43 0.61 -0.23
CA ARG A 13 -9.76 1.35 -1.31
C ARG A 13 -8.59 2.14 -0.72
N VAL A 14 -7.42 2.02 -1.34
CA VAL A 14 -6.27 2.91 -1.08
C VAL A 14 -6.56 4.24 -1.75
N THR A 15 -6.71 5.30 -0.95
CA THR A 15 -7.00 6.65 -1.44
C THR A 15 -5.75 7.52 -1.51
N ASN A 16 -4.75 7.27 -0.67
CA ASN A 16 -3.46 7.96 -0.72
C ASN A 16 -2.33 7.05 -0.19
N VAL A 17 -1.09 7.37 -0.56
CA VAL A 17 0.11 6.60 -0.19
C VAL A 17 1.21 7.57 0.21
N HIS A 18 1.80 7.37 1.39
CA HIS A 18 3.00 8.09 1.82
C HIS A 18 4.15 7.11 2.01
N ALA A 19 5.23 7.28 1.24
CA ALA A 19 6.46 6.53 1.41
C ALA A 19 7.48 7.36 2.20
N SER A 20 8.17 6.73 3.13
CA SER A 20 9.29 7.32 3.87
C SER A 20 10.44 6.34 3.99
N TRP A 21 11.62 6.88 4.28
CA TRP A 21 12.84 6.12 4.52
C TRP A 21 13.56 6.70 5.73
N THR A 22 14.03 5.82 6.62
CA THR A 22 14.84 6.19 7.78
C THR A 22 16.21 5.57 7.67
N GLU A 23 17.27 6.35 7.95
CA GLU A 23 18.65 5.86 7.96
C GLU A 23 18.82 4.74 9.01
N GLY A 24 19.70 3.79 8.71
CA GLY A 24 20.04 2.71 9.63
C GLY A 24 20.80 3.21 10.87
N PRO A 25 20.99 2.35 11.88
CA PRO A 25 21.64 2.74 13.14
C PRO A 25 23.09 3.18 12.98
N GLU A 26 23.75 2.79 11.89
CA GLU A 26 25.12 3.15 11.56
C GLU A 26 25.18 3.82 10.19
N ARG A 27 26.13 4.75 10.01
CA ARG A 27 26.34 5.44 8.74
C ARG A 27 26.67 4.42 7.65
N GLY A 28 25.88 4.42 6.58
CA GLY A 28 26.05 3.50 5.45
C GLY A 28 25.41 2.13 5.64
N ALA A 29 24.81 1.85 6.80
CA ALA A 29 23.95 0.67 6.96
C ALA A 29 22.66 0.82 6.15
N HIS A 30 22.01 -0.30 5.85
CA HIS A 30 20.70 -0.29 5.21
C HIS A 30 19.69 0.43 6.10
N GLY A 31 19.03 1.44 5.54
CA GLY A 31 17.86 2.06 6.17
C GLY A 31 16.60 1.23 5.99
N ALA A 32 15.51 1.70 6.58
CA ALA A 32 14.21 1.05 6.52
C ALA A 32 13.23 1.90 5.71
N PHE A 33 12.49 1.27 4.81
CA PHE A 33 11.36 1.91 4.14
C PHE A 33 10.08 1.68 4.94
N THR A 34 9.23 2.70 4.93
CA THR A 34 7.85 2.60 5.42
C THR A 34 6.93 3.09 4.32
N ILE A 35 5.83 2.38 4.09
CA ILE A 35 4.76 2.82 3.18
C ILE A 35 3.46 2.86 3.98
N GLN A 36 2.93 4.05 4.19
CA GLN A 36 1.63 4.28 4.81
C GLN A 36 0.57 4.33 3.72
N LEU A 37 -0.43 3.46 3.84
CA LEU A 37 -1.63 3.44 3.03
C LEU A 37 -2.73 4.20 3.77
N ILE A 38 -3.32 5.19 3.12
CA ILE A 38 -4.53 5.86 3.59
C ILE A 38 -5.70 5.14 2.93
N LEU A 39 -6.63 4.65 3.73
CA LEU A 39 -7.72 3.77 3.32
C LEU A 39 -9.06 4.47 3.52
N SER A 40 -9.99 4.25 2.57
CA SER A 40 -11.35 4.77 2.65
C SER A 40 -11.42 6.26 3.02
N ASP A 41 -10.63 7.08 2.33
CA ASP A 41 -10.54 8.54 2.50
C ASP A 41 -10.09 8.99 3.90
N GLY A 42 -9.21 8.21 4.53
CA GLY A 42 -8.65 8.52 5.85
C GLY A 42 -9.47 7.95 7.01
N ALA A 43 -10.48 7.13 6.74
CA ALA A 43 -11.19 6.40 7.80
C ALA A 43 -10.28 5.36 8.49
N GLU A 44 -9.29 4.83 7.77
CA GLU A 44 -8.35 3.84 8.28
C GLU A 44 -6.97 4.03 7.63
N GLU A 45 -5.91 3.59 8.32
CA GLU A 45 -4.55 3.65 7.82
C GLU A 45 -3.83 2.32 8.08
N TYR A 46 -2.93 1.94 7.17
CA TYR A 46 -2.11 0.75 7.34
C TYR A 46 -0.65 1.04 6.99
N VAL A 47 0.28 0.57 7.82
CA VAL A 47 1.71 0.79 7.62
C VAL A 47 2.39 -0.51 7.21
N LEU A 48 2.99 -0.50 6.01
CA LEU A 48 3.88 -1.54 5.52
C LEU A 48 5.33 -1.18 5.91
N GLN A 49 6.09 -2.18 6.32
CA GLN A 49 7.54 -2.09 6.55
C GLN A 49 8.27 -3.05 5.59
N PRO A 50 8.29 -2.73 4.28
CA PRO A 50 8.84 -3.62 3.28
C PRO A 50 10.37 -3.63 3.30
N THR A 51 10.96 -4.65 2.66
CA THR A 51 12.35 -4.57 2.19
C THR A 51 12.47 -3.51 1.08
N ALA A 52 13.70 -3.11 0.71
CA ALA A 52 13.90 -2.15 -0.37
C ALA A 52 13.36 -2.64 -1.72
N ASP A 53 13.53 -3.93 -2.02
CA ASP A 53 13.04 -4.54 -3.26
C ASP A 53 11.51 -4.61 -3.29
N ASP A 54 10.90 -5.01 -2.16
CA ASP A 54 9.45 -5.04 -2.03
C ASP A 54 8.85 -3.63 -2.12
N ALA A 55 9.47 -2.63 -1.50
CA ALA A 55 9.02 -1.24 -1.55
C ALA A 55 8.92 -0.75 -2.99
N LYS A 56 9.96 -1.03 -3.80
CA LYS A 56 10.00 -0.67 -5.21
C LYS A 56 8.87 -1.36 -5.99
N ALA A 57 8.66 -2.66 -5.77
CA ALA A 57 7.61 -3.42 -6.45
C ALA A 57 6.20 -2.91 -6.05
N GLN A 58 5.97 -2.65 -4.77
CA GLN A 58 4.71 -2.16 -4.23
C GLN A 58 4.37 -0.76 -4.77
N LEU A 59 5.34 0.16 -4.75
CA LEU A 59 5.15 1.51 -5.30
C LEU A 59 4.86 1.47 -6.80
N ALA A 60 5.53 0.58 -7.55
CA ALA A 60 5.24 0.41 -8.98
C ALA A 60 3.82 -0.13 -9.25
N ILE A 61 3.30 -1.03 -8.41
CA ILE A 61 1.91 -1.50 -8.50
C ILE A 61 0.94 -0.34 -8.24
N LEU A 62 1.19 0.44 -7.19
CA LEU A 62 0.35 1.57 -6.78
C LEU A 62 0.34 2.69 -7.84
N GLU A 63 1.49 2.98 -8.46
CA GLU A 63 1.62 3.99 -9.51
C GLU A 63 0.94 3.59 -10.84
N ARG A 64 1.00 2.29 -11.19
CA ARG A 64 0.51 1.78 -12.49
C ARG A 64 -0.96 1.36 -12.49
N SER A 65 -1.59 1.37 -11.32
CA SER A 65 -2.98 1.00 -11.12
C SER A 65 -3.86 2.25 -11.06
N GLU A 66 -5.03 2.19 -11.69
CA GLU A 66 -6.02 3.28 -11.58
C GLU A 66 -6.72 3.26 -10.22
N VAL A 67 -7.01 2.08 -9.69
CA VAL A 67 -7.61 1.87 -8.37
C VAL A 67 -6.96 0.67 -7.71
N THR A 68 -6.47 0.85 -6.50
CA THR A 68 -5.92 -0.26 -5.69
C THR A 68 -6.72 -0.41 -4.42
N TYR A 69 -7.01 -1.65 -4.06
CA TYR A 69 -7.60 -2.02 -2.78
C TYR A 69 -6.56 -2.71 -1.91
N PHE A 70 -6.79 -2.70 -0.60
CA PHE A 70 -6.01 -3.43 0.37
C PHE A 70 -6.93 -4.34 1.18
N ASP A 71 -6.65 -5.64 1.17
CA ASP A 71 -7.29 -6.60 2.07
C ASP A 71 -6.54 -6.59 3.41
N LEU A 72 -7.16 -6.03 4.44
CA LEU A 72 -6.57 -5.91 5.79
C LEU A 72 -6.36 -7.26 6.45
N SER A 73 -7.23 -8.23 6.16
CA SER A 73 -7.16 -9.57 6.76
C SER A 73 -5.99 -10.36 6.19
N ARG A 74 -5.75 -10.25 4.89
CA ARG A 74 -4.70 -11.00 4.17
C ARG A 74 -3.43 -10.21 3.95
N ARG A 75 -3.46 -8.89 4.17
CA ARG A 75 -2.38 -7.93 3.92
C ARG A 75 -1.93 -7.94 2.45
N VAL A 76 -2.89 -7.85 1.54
CA VAL A 76 -2.66 -7.95 0.08
C VAL A 76 -3.09 -6.66 -0.62
N LEU A 77 -2.21 -6.12 -1.46
CA LEU A 77 -2.55 -5.07 -2.44
C LEU A 77 -3.22 -5.72 -3.65
N ILE A 78 -4.39 -5.21 -4.01
CA ILE A 78 -5.24 -5.74 -5.08
C ILE A 78 -5.48 -4.59 -6.09
N PRO A 79 -4.66 -4.48 -7.14
CA PRO A 79 -4.91 -3.52 -8.21
C PRO A 79 -6.11 -3.98 -9.05
N SER A 80 -7.03 -3.06 -9.34
CA SER A 80 -8.18 -3.34 -10.22
C SER A 80 -7.75 -3.47 -11.68
N SER A 81 -6.67 -2.80 -12.05
CA SER A 81 -6.01 -2.86 -13.35
C SER A 81 -4.52 -2.57 -13.19
N ILE A 82 -3.69 -3.06 -14.11
CA ILE A 82 -2.27 -2.69 -14.19
C ILE A 82 -1.98 -2.34 -15.64
N LYS A 83 -1.49 -1.12 -15.89
CA LYS A 83 -0.95 -0.76 -17.20
C LYS A 83 0.35 -1.53 -17.44
N LEU A 84 0.29 -2.57 -18.27
CA LEU A 84 1.49 -3.22 -18.82
C LEU A 84 2.02 -2.36 -19.96
N GLY A 85 3.33 -2.13 -19.97
CA GLY A 85 3.98 -1.27 -20.97
C GLY A 85 3.80 -1.79 -22.38
#